data_AF-A0A2U1B3C9-F1
#
_entry.id   AF-A0A2U1B3C9-F1
#
_cell.length_a   1.000
_cell.length_b   1.000
_cell.length_c   1.000
_cell.angle_alpha   90.00
_cell.angle_beta   90.00
_cell.angle_gamma   90.00
#
_symmetry.space_group_name_H-M   'P 1'
#
loop_
_entity.id
_entity.type
_entity.pdbx_description
1 polymer ?
#
loop_
_entity_poly.entity_id
_entity_poly.type
_entity_poly.pdbx_seq_one_letter_code
_entity_poly.pdbx_strand_id
1 'polypeptide(L)'
;MEHILKNELLYKEGDVEIYKTYNKEEDSYGLYWTSTDGYRRSEYQYTLIHPYEHQKAAALRLVGGIEWMWVWVDPDLNETKMDELSLLIWQDLRVSDSLCNCNSFEEMAECEMCVMGKIPNSYNFKKILDYETHVAYTYDTEQGYYTISLAISDEIHNMNFDYVWKKEELEDRLKGIIDTYEEQIFELESYLRVCVTESLEDSPTVRLTFFDVSFTVVKALDINSIAGPNNRTVLGFDDFPY
;
A
#
# COMPACT_ATOMS: atom_id res chain seq x y z
N MET A 1 17.86 -7.04 -0.25
CA MET A 1 18.81 -6.40 -1.21
C MET A 1 18.32 -4.98 -1.50
N GLU A 2 19.20 -3.96 -1.52
CA GLU A 2 18.84 -2.54 -1.75
C GLU A 2 18.65 -2.25 -3.24
N HIS A 3 17.52 -1.61 -3.59
CA HIS A 3 17.26 -1.14 -4.94
C HIS A 3 17.01 0.37 -4.96
N ILE A 4 17.88 1.12 -5.64
CA ILE A 4 17.68 2.56 -5.88
C ILE A 4 16.69 2.72 -7.03
N LEU A 5 15.52 3.31 -6.77
CA LEU A 5 14.47 3.56 -7.75
C LEU A 5 14.79 4.83 -8.54
N LYS A 6 15.52 4.70 -9.66
CA LYS A 6 15.96 5.85 -10.47
C LYS A 6 14.80 6.57 -11.17
N ASN A 7 13.67 5.88 -11.35
CA ASN A 7 12.45 6.46 -11.88
C ASN A 7 11.65 7.25 -10.81
N GLU A 8 12.02 7.12 -9.53
CA GLU A 8 11.40 7.81 -8.38
C GLU A 8 12.35 8.90 -7.84
N LEU A 9 12.58 9.93 -8.65
CA LEU A 9 13.28 11.14 -8.23
C LEU A 9 12.35 12.01 -7.37
N LEU A 10 12.72 12.21 -6.11
CA LEU A 10 11.93 12.98 -5.15
C LEU A 10 12.36 14.45 -5.07
N TYR A 11 13.63 14.75 -5.35
CA TYR A 11 14.17 16.09 -5.24
C TYR A 11 15.27 16.32 -6.25
N LYS A 12 15.31 17.52 -6.84
CA LYS A 12 16.40 17.96 -7.70
C LYS A 12 16.59 19.47 -7.61
N GLU A 13 17.76 19.89 -7.13
CA GLU A 13 18.19 21.29 -7.16
C GLU A 13 19.70 21.38 -7.36
N GLY A 14 20.13 22.10 -8.39
CA GLY A 14 21.54 22.15 -8.79
C GLY A 14 22.08 20.75 -9.10
N ASP A 15 23.17 20.37 -8.41
CA ASP A 15 23.82 19.07 -8.54
C ASP A 15 23.25 18.02 -7.57
N VAL A 16 22.30 18.38 -6.71
CA VAL A 16 21.74 17.47 -5.70
C VAL A 16 20.51 16.76 -6.25
N GLU A 17 20.49 15.43 -6.12
CA GLU A 17 19.35 14.58 -6.45
C GLU A 17 19.04 13.62 -5.29
N ILE A 18 17.76 13.44 -4.98
CA ILE A 18 17.29 12.47 -3.98
C ILE A 18 16.33 11.50 -4.63
N TYR A 19 16.63 10.21 -4.52
CA TYR A 19 15.82 9.11 -5.05
C TYR A 19 15.23 8.27 -3.93
N LYS A 20 14.07 7.65 -4.16
CA LYS A 20 13.61 6.55 -3.30
C LYS A 20 14.54 5.34 -3.43
N THR A 21 14.77 4.64 -2.33
CA THR A 21 15.27 3.27 -2.34
C THR A 21 14.18 2.34 -1.82
N TYR A 22 14.21 1.07 -2.21
CA TYR A 22 13.25 0.07 -1.77
C TYR A 22 13.96 -1.21 -1.32
N ASN A 23 13.51 -1.75 -0.20
CA ASN A 23 13.89 -3.05 0.32
C ASN A 23 12.67 -3.97 0.35
N LYS A 24 12.60 -4.91 -0.61
CA LYS A 24 11.51 -5.87 -0.74
C LYS A 24 11.33 -6.75 0.50
N GLU A 25 12.42 -7.13 1.16
CA GLU A 25 12.37 -8.04 2.31
C GLU A 25 11.68 -7.40 3.53
N GLU A 26 11.81 -6.08 3.66
CA GLU A 26 11.24 -5.30 4.77
C GLU A 26 9.98 -4.53 4.37
N ASP A 27 9.59 -4.58 3.09
CA ASP A 27 8.53 -3.77 2.48
C ASP A 27 8.62 -2.28 2.88
N SER A 28 9.84 -1.74 2.77
CA SER A 28 10.19 -0.42 3.27
C SER A 28 11.06 0.37 2.30
N TYR A 29 10.96 1.69 2.42
CA TYR A 29 11.67 2.67 1.63
C TYR A 29 12.75 3.38 2.44
N GLY A 30 13.79 3.79 1.72
CA GLY A 30 14.82 4.71 2.18
C GLY A 30 15.04 5.83 1.16
N LEU A 31 16.10 6.60 1.38
CA LEU A 31 16.49 7.73 0.55
C LEU A 31 17.94 7.58 0.10
N TYR A 32 18.16 7.77 -1.19
CA TYR A 32 19.48 7.86 -1.79
C TYR A 32 19.71 9.30 -2.26
N TRP A 33 20.55 10.02 -1.52
CA TRP A 33 20.97 11.38 -1.83
C TRP A 33 22.30 11.34 -2.58
N THR A 34 22.41 12.09 -3.67
CA THR A 34 23.64 12.16 -4.47
C THR A 34 23.94 13.58 -4.91
N SER A 35 25.22 13.88 -5.06
CA SER A 35 25.75 15.12 -5.62
C SER A 35 27.06 14.85 -6.36
N THR A 36 27.63 15.88 -7.00
CA THR A 36 28.97 15.84 -7.60
C THR A 36 30.07 15.52 -6.57
N ASP A 37 29.87 15.89 -5.31
CA ASP A 37 30.86 15.73 -4.23
C ASP A 37 30.72 14.42 -3.43
N GLY A 38 29.66 13.64 -3.68
CA GLY A 38 29.44 12.35 -3.00
C GLY A 38 27.98 11.98 -2.83
N TYR A 39 27.72 10.98 -1.99
CA TYR A 39 26.38 10.45 -1.73
C TYR A 39 26.13 10.23 -0.24
N ARG A 40 24.85 10.25 0.16
CA ARG A 40 24.34 9.93 1.49
C ARG A 40 23.15 8.97 1.38
N ARG A 41 22.90 8.19 2.42
CA ARG A 41 21.78 7.24 2.49
C ARG A 41 21.05 7.37 3.81
N SER A 42 19.73 7.27 3.78
CA SER A 42 18.95 7.00 5.00
C SER A 42 18.83 5.49 5.23
N GLU A 43 18.48 5.11 6.45
CA GLU A 43 18.03 3.76 6.75
C GLU A 43 16.65 3.47 6.11
N TYR A 44 16.31 2.18 6.00
CA TYR A 44 15.03 1.67 5.53
C TYR A 44 14.00 1.68 6.65
N GLN A 45 13.36 2.84 6.84
CA GLN A 45 12.43 3.04 7.94
C GLN A 45 11.09 3.57 7.48
N TYR A 46 10.96 3.98 6.21
CA TYR A 46 9.74 4.61 5.73
C TYR A 46 8.84 3.59 5.03
N THR A 47 7.54 3.69 5.23
CA THR A 47 6.54 2.99 4.42
C THR A 47 6.07 3.86 3.25
N LEU A 48 6.30 5.16 3.35
CA LEU A 48 6.01 6.12 2.29
C LEU A 48 6.92 7.32 2.38
N ILE A 49 7.28 7.86 1.23
CA ILE A 49 7.92 9.16 1.08
C ILE A 49 7.31 9.89 -0.12
N HIS A 50 6.81 11.10 0.08
CA HIS A 50 6.36 11.99 -0.98
C HIS A 50 7.54 12.72 -1.63
N PRO A 51 7.39 13.21 -2.87
CA PRO A 51 8.33 14.16 -3.45
C PRO A 51 8.54 15.38 -2.54
N TYR A 52 9.72 16.00 -2.65
CA TYR A 52 10.05 17.18 -1.88
C TYR A 52 9.37 18.40 -2.47
N GLU A 53 8.74 19.17 -1.60
CA GLU A 53 8.16 20.46 -1.93
C GLU A 53 8.56 21.50 -0.91
N HIS A 54 8.88 22.70 -1.39
CA HIS A 54 9.42 23.78 -0.55
C HIS A 54 10.54 23.28 0.40
N GLN A 55 11.43 22.43 -0.13
CA GLN A 55 12.56 21.83 0.60
C GLN A 55 12.16 20.82 1.70
N LYS A 56 10.95 20.24 1.67
CA LYS A 56 10.57 19.17 2.60
C LYS A 56 9.75 18.08 1.91
N ALA A 57 9.99 16.83 2.26
CA ALA A 57 9.16 15.69 1.91
C ALA A 57 8.37 15.21 3.12
N ALA A 58 7.10 14.89 2.94
CA ALA A 58 6.35 14.12 3.93
C ALA A 58 6.71 12.64 3.83
N ALA A 59 7.01 12.01 4.96
CA ALA A 59 7.25 10.58 5.03
C ALA A 59 6.45 9.95 6.16
N LEU A 60 6.04 8.71 5.96
CA LEU A 60 5.37 7.88 6.95
C LEU A 60 6.30 6.74 7.34
N ARG A 61 6.44 6.49 8.64
CA ARG A 61 7.17 5.33 9.15
C ARG A 61 6.42 4.62 10.27
N LEU A 62 6.75 3.36 10.48
CA LEU A 62 6.28 2.56 11.61
C LEU A 62 7.30 2.62 12.75
N VAL A 63 6.94 3.28 13.85
CA VAL A 63 7.76 3.41 15.05
C VAL A 63 7.45 2.25 15.99
N GLY A 64 8.51 1.54 16.42
CA GLY A 64 8.40 0.43 17.36
C GLY A 64 7.56 -0.76 16.87
N GLY A 65 7.30 -0.85 15.55
CA GLY A 65 6.49 -1.91 14.95
C GLY A 65 4.98 -1.78 15.19
N ILE A 66 4.51 -0.69 15.81
CA ILE A 66 3.11 -0.56 16.26
C ILE A 66 2.45 0.79 15.95
N GLU A 67 3.22 1.87 15.77
CA GLU A 67 2.66 3.22 15.62
C GLU A 67 3.09 3.88 14.31
N TRP A 68 2.12 4.32 13.52
CA TRP A 68 2.37 5.10 12.31
C TRP A 68 2.66 6.55 12.66
N MET A 69 3.83 7.06 12.25
CA MET A 69 4.23 8.44 12.49
C MET A 69 4.59 9.14 11.17
N TRP A 70 3.92 10.27 10.92
CA TRP A 70 4.29 11.20 9.87
C TRP A 70 5.40 12.14 10.32
N VAL A 71 6.39 12.34 9.44
CA VAL A 71 7.54 13.23 9.64
C VAL A 71 7.80 14.05 8.38
N TRP A 72 8.43 15.20 8.57
CA TRP A 72 9.05 15.98 7.51
C TRP A 72 10.51 15.56 7.34
N VAL A 73 10.95 15.35 6.11
CA VAL A 73 12.36 15.09 5.76
C VAL A 73 12.89 16.26 4.94
N ASP A 74 13.99 16.86 5.37
CA ASP A 74 14.67 17.94 4.64
C ASP A 74 15.71 17.39 3.62
N PRO A 75 16.26 18.20 2.71
CA PRO A 75 17.14 17.72 1.65
C PRO A 75 18.49 17.23 2.17
N ASP A 76 18.82 17.50 3.43
CA ASP A 76 19.98 16.94 4.13
C ASP A 76 19.66 15.60 4.81
N LEU A 77 18.45 15.09 4.60
CA LEU A 77 17.88 13.85 5.16
C LEU A 77 17.60 13.93 6.67
N ASN A 78 17.45 15.13 7.24
CA ASN A 78 17.05 15.28 8.63
C ASN A 78 15.54 15.18 8.77
N GLU A 79 15.11 14.48 9.80
CA GLU A 79 13.69 14.35 10.15
C GLU A 79 13.26 15.40 11.17
N THR A 80 12.05 15.92 10.98
CA THR A 80 11.35 16.73 11.98
C THR A 80 9.92 16.26 12.12
N LYS A 81 9.36 16.35 13.34
CA LYS A 81 7.97 15.96 13.58
C LYS A 81 7.03 16.94 12.87
N MET A 82 5.96 16.43 12.28
CA MET A 82 4.86 17.27 11.79
C MET A 82 4.10 17.91 12.96
N ASP A 83 3.62 19.14 12.75
CA ASP A 83 2.61 19.73 13.64
C ASP A 83 1.23 19.03 13.47
N GLU A 84 0.32 19.30 14.40
CA GLU A 84 -0.99 18.64 14.45
C GLU A 84 -1.85 18.89 13.22
N LEU A 85 -1.80 20.11 12.65
CA LEU A 85 -2.59 20.47 11.48
C LEU A 85 -2.09 19.71 10.24
N SER A 86 -0.77 19.70 10.03
CA SER A 86 -0.12 18.96 8.95
C SER A 86 -0.44 17.47 9.06
N LEU A 87 -0.31 16.88 10.25
CA LEU A 87 -0.62 15.47 10.48
C LEU A 87 -2.04 15.11 10.06
N LEU A 88 -3.01 15.97 10.40
CA LEU A 88 -4.43 15.78 10.11
C LEU A 88 -4.72 15.81 8.61
N ILE A 89 -3.95 16.61 7.86
CA ILE A 89 -4.02 16.68 6.40
C ILE A 89 -3.44 15.39 5.77
N TRP A 90 -2.27 14.96 6.21
CA TRP A 90 -1.53 13.88 5.56
C TRP A 90 -2.09 12.49 5.81
N GLN A 91 -2.71 12.25 6.96
CA GLN A 91 -3.26 10.94 7.31
C GLN A 91 -4.40 10.47 6.39
N ASP A 92 -5.12 11.41 5.77
CA ASP A 92 -6.31 11.16 4.94
C ASP A 92 -5.99 11.10 3.43
N LEU A 93 -4.73 11.31 3.03
CA LEU A 93 -4.33 11.27 1.63
C LEU A 93 -4.13 9.82 1.17
N ARG A 94 -4.75 9.49 0.02
CA ARG A 94 -4.41 8.28 -0.74
C ARG A 94 -2.97 8.38 -1.20
N VAL A 95 -2.28 7.24 -1.18
CA VAL A 95 -0.90 7.14 -1.57
C VAL A 95 -0.80 6.40 -2.90
N SER A 96 -0.09 6.97 -3.87
CA SER A 96 0.18 6.27 -5.13
C SER A 96 1.23 5.17 -4.93
N ASP A 97 1.13 4.10 -5.70
CA ASP A 97 2.19 3.09 -5.81
C ASP A 97 3.49 3.74 -6.30
N SER A 98 4.64 3.18 -5.90
CA SER A 98 5.93 3.65 -6.40
C SER A 98 6.26 3.00 -7.75
N LEU A 99 6.87 3.76 -8.65
CA LEU A 99 7.36 3.26 -9.92
C LEU A 99 8.53 2.30 -9.71
N CYS A 100 8.47 1.17 -10.40
CA CYS A 100 9.58 0.22 -10.48
C CYS A 100 10.58 0.65 -11.55
N ASN A 101 11.83 0.19 -11.43
CA ASN A 101 12.85 0.41 -12.46
C ASN A 101 12.77 -0.54 -13.65
N CYS A 102 11.84 -1.50 -13.64
CA CYS A 102 11.67 -2.47 -14.71
C CYS A 102 10.99 -1.76 -15.89
N ASN A 103 11.72 -1.59 -17.00
CA ASN A 103 11.38 -0.65 -18.07
C ASN A 103 10.81 -1.32 -19.34
N SER A 104 10.91 -2.65 -19.44
CA SER A 104 10.36 -3.45 -20.53
C SER A 104 9.39 -4.50 -19.99
N PHE A 105 8.51 -5.01 -20.86
CA PHE A 105 7.56 -6.07 -20.48
C PHE A 105 8.27 -7.36 -20.04
N GLU A 106 9.37 -7.70 -20.71
CA GLU A 106 10.22 -8.84 -20.37
C GLU A 106 10.87 -8.66 -18.99
N GLU A 107 11.42 -7.46 -18.73
CA GLU A 107 11.97 -7.13 -17.41
C GLU A 107 10.90 -7.16 -16.32
N MET A 108 9.68 -6.66 -16.58
CA MET A 108 8.58 -6.67 -15.62
C MET A 108 8.15 -8.09 -15.23
N ALA A 109 8.12 -9.03 -16.17
CA ALA A 109 7.75 -10.41 -15.90
C ALA A 109 8.77 -11.15 -15.03
N GLU A 110 10.04 -10.75 -15.10
CA GLU A 110 11.15 -11.30 -14.31
C GLU A 110 11.45 -10.46 -13.06
N CYS A 111 10.77 -9.33 -12.90
CA CYS A 111 11.04 -8.36 -11.84
C CYS A 111 10.48 -8.86 -10.50
N GLU A 112 11.35 -9.37 -9.64
CA GLU A 112 10.91 -9.82 -8.32
C GLU A 112 10.46 -8.68 -7.40
N MET A 113 10.78 -7.42 -7.70
CA MET A 113 10.49 -6.28 -6.83
C MET A 113 9.06 -5.74 -6.94
N CYS A 114 8.43 -5.90 -8.11
CA CYS A 114 7.23 -5.15 -8.45
C CYS A 114 6.22 -6.00 -9.21
N VAL A 115 4.96 -5.58 -9.14
CA VAL A 115 3.86 -6.19 -9.88
C VAL A 115 3.54 -5.26 -11.04
N MET A 116 3.73 -5.75 -12.27
CA MET A 116 3.45 -4.99 -13.50
C MET A 116 4.12 -3.60 -13.54
N GLY A 117 5.37 -3.52 -13.09
CA GLY A 117 6.13 -2.27 -13.10
C GLY A 117 5.79 -1.28 -11.98
N LYS A 118 4.94 -1.66 -11.02
CA LYS A 118 4.62 -0.87 -9.82
C LYS A 118 4.98 -1.62 -8.55
N ILE A 119 5.52 -0.91 -7.58
CA ILE A 119 5.71 -1.41 -6.21
C ILE A 119 4.46 -0.96 -5.43
N PRO A 120 3.53 -1.89 -5.12
CA PRO A 120 2.29 -1.55 -4.45
C PRO A 120 2.57 -0.90 -3.09
N ASN A 121 1.83 0.16 -2.75
CA ASN A 121 1.98 0.74 -1.43
C ASN A 121 1.17 -0.05 -0.39
N SER A 122 1.85 -0.72 0.55
CA SER A 122 1.17 -1.50 1.59
C SER A 122 0.28 -0.66 2.51
N TYR A 123 0.50 0.66 2.62
CA TYR A 123 -0.42 1.55 3.31
C TYR A 123 -1.82 1.58 2.69
N ASN A 124 -1.97 1.25 1.41
CA ASN A 124 -3.28 1.22 0.77
C ASN A 124 -4.11 0.00 1.17
N PHE A 125 -3.48 -1.08 1.65
CA PHE A 125 -4.17 -2.29 2.13
C PHE A 125 -3.97 -2.46 3.64
N LYS A 126 -4.96 -2.04 4.43
CA LYS A 126 -4.86 -2.01 5.90
C LYS A 126 -5.77 -3.04 6.51
N LYS A 127 -5.27 -3.81 7.48
CA LYS A 127 -6.13 -4.54 8.41
C LYS A 127 -6.69 -3.56 9.44
N ILE A 128 -8.01 -3.43 9.49
CA ILE A 128 -8.72 -2.50 10.38
C ILE A 128 -9.41 -3.22 11.55
N LEU A 129 -9.55 -4.55 11.47
CA LEU A 129 -10.19 -5.37 12.48
C LEU A 129 -9.54 -6.77 12.52
N ASP A 130 -9.20 -7.24 13.72
CA ASP A 130 -8.72 -8.61 13.95
C ASP A 130 -9.31 -9.14 15.27
N TYR A 131 -10.45 -9.83 15.18
CA TYR A 131 -11.13 -10.51 16.28
C TYR A 131 -11.22 -11.99 16.01
N GLU A 132 -11.39 -12.80 17.06
CA GLU A 132 -11.42 -14.27 16.98
C GLU A 132 -12.35 -14.83 15.90
N THR A 133 -13.46 -14.16 15.59
CA THR A 133 -14.45 -14.60 14.60
C THR A 133 -14.55 -13.71 13.37
N HIS A 134 -13.88 -12.55 13.36
CA HIS A 134 -14.03 -11.54 12.32
C HIS A 134 -12.72 -10.82 12.02
N VAL A 135 -12.38 -10.72 10.74
CA VAL A 135 -11.26 -9.94 10.24
C VAL A 135 -11.79 -8.96 9.20
N ALA A 136 -11.30 -7.72 9.20
CA ALA A 136 -11.66 -6.75 8.18
C ALA A 136 -10.46 -5.97 7.67
N TYR A 137 -10.49 -5.71 6.38
CA TYR A 137 -9.48 -4.96 5.64
C TYR A 137 -10.10 -3.80 4.90
N THR A 138 -9.30 -2.78 4.63
CA THR A 138 -9.61 -1.71 3.70
C THR A 138 -8.57 -1.70 2.60
N TYR A 139 -9.01 -1.56 1.35
CA TYR A 139 -8.13 -1.42 0.20
C TYR A 139 -8.48 -0.16 -0.59
N ASP A 140 -7.54 0.78 -0.65
CA ASP A 140 -7.67 2.03 -1.40
C ASP A 140 -6.91 1.95 -2.72
N THR A 141 -7.63 1.81 -3.82
CA THR A 141 -7.05 1.64 -5.15
C THR A 141 -7.17 2.93 -5.97
N GLU A 142 -6.71 2.90 -7.21
CA GLU A 142 -6.94 4.02 -8.13
C GLU A 142 -8.43 4.20 -8.47
N GLN A 143 -9.18 3.10 -8.62
CA GLN A 143 -10.58 3.16 -9.06
C GLN A 143 -11.58 3.24 -7.90
N GLY A 144 -11.23 2.74 -6.72
CA GLY A 144 -12.21 2.44 -5.68
C GLY A 144 -11.64 2.46 -4.27
N TYR A 145 -12.54 2.51 -3.30
CA TYR A 145 -12.21 2.19 -1.90
C TYR A 145 -13.08 1.00 -1.51
N TYR A 146 -12.45 -0.03 -0.95
CA TYR A 146 -13.11 -1.30 -0.66
C TYR A 146 -12.98 -1.63 0.81
N THR A 147 -14.06 -2.16 1.36
CA THR A 147 -14.03 -2.86 2.65
C THR A 147 -14.20 -4.35 2.38
N ILE A 148 -13.29 -5.14 2.93
CA ILE A 148 -13.31 -6.60 2.84
C ILE A 148 -13.57 -7.14 4.23
N SER A 149 -14.64 -7.90 4.42
CA SER A 149 -14.99 -8.50 5.72
C SER A 149 -14.97 -10.01 5.61
N LEU A 150 -14.26 -10.65 6.54
CA LEU A 150 -14.14 -12.10 6.66
C LEU A 150 -14.76 -12.51 7.99
N ALA A 151 -15.84 -13.29 7.95
CA ALA A 151 -16.46 -13.87 9.14
C ALA A 151 -16.18 -15.38 9.17
N ILE A 152 -15.77 -15.90 10.33
CA ILE A 152 -15.61 -17.35 10.48
C ILE A 152 -16.98 -18.01 10.40
N SER A 153 -17.10 -19.00 9.52
CA SER A 153 -18.32 -19.79 9.39
C SER A 153 -18.31 -20.98 10.34
N ASP A 154 -19.33 -21.05 11.20
CA ASP A 154 -19.56 -22.15 12.13
C ASP A 154 -20.25 -23.37 11.47
N GLU A 155 -20.76 -23.23 10.25
CA GLU A 155 -21.54 -24.27 9.56
C GLU A 155 -20.69 -25.09 8.59
N ILE A 156 -19.96 -26.09 9.11
CA ILE A 156 -19.03 -26.92 8.33
C ILE A 156 -19.74 -27.96 7.43
N HIS A 157 -21.02 -28.25 7.68
CA HIS A 157 -21.70 -29.36 7.02
C HIS A 157 -22.13 -29.00 5.58
N ASN A 158 -21.46 -29.61 4.59
CA ASN A 158 -21.74 -29.50 3.15
C ASN A 158 -21.46 -28.13 2.51
N MET A 159 -20.46 -27.39 2.98
CA MET A 159 -20.02 -26.18 2.29
C MET A 159 -19.24 -26.52 1.01
N ASN A 160 -19.73 -26.00 -0.12
CA ASN A 160 -18.89 -25.78 -1.29
C ASN A 160 -18.08 -24.51 -1.03
N PHE A 161 -16.77 -24.60 -1.22
CA PHE A 161 -15.86 -23.46 -1.16
C PHE A 161 -15.56 -23.01 -2.59
N ASP A 162 -15.58 -21.70 -2.80
CA ASP A 162 -15.13 -21.11 -4.06
C ASP A 162 -13.62 -21.27 -4.20
N TYR A 163 -12.89 -21.13 -3.07
CA TYR A 163 -11.44 -21.19 -3.04
C TYR A 163 -10.86 -21.91 -1.81
N VAL A 164 -9.67 -22.47 -2.00
CA VAL A 164 -8.79 -22.96 -0.93
C VAL A 164 -7.45 -22.24 -1.03
N TRP A 165 -7.11 -21.45 -0.02
CA TRP A 165 -5.88 -20.65 0.00
C TRP A 165 -5.03 -21.01 1.21
N LYS A 166 -3.73 -20.71 1.13
CA LYS A 166 -2.87 -20.72 2.32
C LYS A 166 -2.98 -19.40 3.05
N LYS A 167 -2.77 -19.40 4.37
CA LYS A 167 -2.86 -18.20 5.20
C LYS A 167 -1.92 -17.09 4.72
N GLU A 168 -0.71 -17.45 4.30
CA GLU A 168 0.28 -16.51 3.77
C GLU A 168 -0.11 -15.89 2.41
N GLU A 169 -1.04 -16.51 1.66
CA GLU A 169 -1.52 -15.99 0.37
C GLU A 169 -2.79 -15.15 0.52
N LEU A 170 -3.45 -15.16 1.70
CA LEU A 170 -4.80 -14.64 1.88
C LEU A 170 -4.93 -13.18 1.43
N GLU A 171 -4.06 -12.31 1.91
CA GLU A 171 -4.14 -10.87 1.63
C GLU A 171 -3.90 -10.56 0.16
N ASP A 172 -2.93 -11.24 -0.47
CA ASP A 172 -2.64 -11.05 -1.90
C ASP A 172 -3.76 -11.58 -2.80
N ARG A 173 -4.43 -12.67 -2.39
CA ARG A 173 -5.61 -13.18 -3.10
C ARG A 173 -6.79 -12.20 -3.01
N LEU A 174 -7.01 -11.59 -1.84
CA LEU A 174 -8.05 -10.59 -1.65
C LEU A 174 -7.81 -9.33 -2.51
N LYS A 175 -6.56 -8.83 -2.54
CA LYS A 175 -6.17 -7.72 -3.44
C LYS A 175 -6.41 -8.09 -4.90
N GLY A 176 -5.91 -9.26 -5.33
CA GLY A 176 -6.01 -9.70 -6.72
C GLY A 176 -7.44 -9.85 -7.24
N ILE A 177 -8.42 -10.20 -6.39
CA ILE A 177 -9.83 -10.22 -6.77
C ILE A 177 -10.34 -8.81 -7.12
N ILE A 178 -9.99 -7.81 -6.29
CA ILE A 178 -10.35 -6.41 -6.53
C ILE A 178 -9.63 -5.88 -7.76
N ASP A 179 -8.33 -6.12 -7.90
CA ASP A 179 -7.54 -5.66 -9.05
C ASP A 179 -8.09 -6.23 -10.37
N THR A 180 -8.43 -7.53 -10.40
CA THR A 180 -9.04 -8.20 -11.57
C THR A 180 -10.41 -7.60 -11.93
N TYR A 181 -11.20 -7.22 -10.91
CA TYR A 181 -12.47 -6.52 -11.10
C TYR A 181 -12.26 -5.13 -11.74
N GLU A 182 -11.27 -4.37 -11.24
CA GLU A 182 -10.96 -3.02 -11.73
C GLU A 182 -10.43 -3.00 -13.16
N GLU A 183 -9.70 -4.03 -13.57
CA GLU A 183 -9.23 -4.23 -14.94
C GLU A 183 -10.36 -4.58 -15.93
N GLN A 184 -11.63 -4.54 -15.48
CA GLN A 184 -12.84 -4.76 -16.27
C GLN A 184 -12.95 -6.16 -16.90
N ILE A 185 -12.27 -7.14 -16.31
CA ILE A 185 -12.32 -8.52 -16.80
C ILE A 185 -13.61 -9.22 -16.32
N PHE A 186 -14.12 -8.88 -15.12
CA PHE A 186 -15.30 -9.52 -14.50
C PHE A 186 -16.10 -8.58 -13.58
N GLU A 187 -17.31 -9.00 -13.17
CA GLU A 187 -18.07 -8.36 -12.08
C GLU A 187 -17.45 -8.75 -10.72
N LEU A 188 -17.43 -7.82 -9.76
CA LEU A 188 -16.94 -8.11 -8.41
C LEU A 188 -17.89 -9.09 -7.72
N GLU A 189 -17.43 -10.29 -7.43
CA GLU A 189 -18.17 -11.23 -6.59
C GLU A 189 -18.29 -10.65 -5.18
N SER A 190 -19.47 -10.18 -4.84
CA SER A 190 -19.72 -9.52 -3.54
C SER A 190 -19.58 -10.45 -2.33
N TYR A 191 -19.54 -11.77 -2.56
CA TYR A 191 -19.49 -12.78 -1.51
C TYR A 191 -18.75 -14.05 -2.00
N LEU A 192 -17.83 -14.57 -1.18
CA LEU A 192 -17.06 -15.79 -1.41
C LEU A 192 -17.02 -16.66 -0.15
N ARG A 193 -16.93 -17.97 -0.34
CA ARG A 193 -16.58 -18.94 0.70
C ARG A 193 -15.17 -19.45 0.51
N VAL A 194 -14.31 -19.13 1.45
CA VAL A 194 -12.88 -19.44 1.37
C VAL A 194 -12.49 -20.38 2.50
N CYS A 195 -11.78 -21.46 2.17
CA CYS A 195 -11.09 -22.30 3.14
C CYS A 195 -9.63 -21.88 3.22
N VAL A 196 -9.19 -21.42 4.39
CA VAL A 196 -7.80 -21.02 4.65
C VAL A 196 -7.08 -22.12 5.39
N THR A 197 -5.94 -22.54 4.83
CA THR A 197 -5.04 -23.55 5.41
C THR A 197 -3.86 -22.86 6.10
N GLU A 198 -3.56 -23.25 7.34
CA GLU A 198 -2.40 -22.76 8.11
C GLU A 198 -1.57 -23.96 8.57
N SER A 199 -0.30 -23.99 8.16
CA SER A 199 0.66 -24.99 8.66
C SER A 199 1.12 -24.58 10.06
N LEU A 200 1.07 -25.51 11.01
CA LEU A 200 1.52 -25.26 12.37
C LEU A 200 3.01 -25.63 12.44
N GLU A 201 3.88 -24.66 12.80
CA GLU A 201 5.36 -24.79 12.72
C GLU A 201 5.90 -26.08 13.39
N ASP A 202 5.25 -26.54 14.45
CA ASP A 202 5.68 -27.72 15.23
C ASP A 202 4.84 -28.99 14.97
N SER A 203 4.01 -29.03 13.93
CA SER A 203 3.10 -30.15 13.69
C SER A 203 2.84 -30.42 12.20
N PRO A 204 2.73 -31.69 11.78
CA PRO A 204 2.24 -32.04 10.45
C PRO A 204 0.74 -31.72 10.27
N THR A 205 0.09 -31.14 11.28
CA THR A 205 -1.32 -30.80 11.27
C THR A 205 -1.53 -29.46 10.60
N VAL A 206 -2.53 -29.40 9.72
CA VAL A 206 -2.99 -28.16 9.09
C VAL A 206 -4.25 -27.69 9.80
N ARG A 207 -4.26 -26.43 10.24
CA ARG A 207 -5.48 -25.78 10.72
C ARG A 207 -6.28 -25.30 9.52
N LEU A 208 -7.58 -25.59 9.53
CA LEU A 208 -8.54 -25.10 8.55
C LEU A 208 -9.40 -24.03 9.20
N THR A 209 -9.52 -22.88 8.55
CA THR A 209 -10.44 -21.81 8.94
C THR A 209 -11.35 -21.51 7.76
N PHE A 210 -12.65 -21.49 8.00
CA PHE A 210 -13.65 -21.26 6.96
C PHE A 210 -14.13 -19.82 7.07
N PHE A 211 -14.00 -19.05 5.99
CA PHE A 211 -14.43 -17.67 5.95
C PHE A 211 -15.56 -17.47 4.95
N ASP A 212 -16.59 -16.77 5.41
CA ASP A 212 -17.51 -16.02 4.57
C ASP A 212 -16.88 -14.65 4.31
N VAL A 213 -16.41 -14.43 3.08
CA VAL A 213 -15.77 -13.19 2.64
C VAL A 213 -16.80 -12.34 1.92
N SER A 214 -16.85 -11.06 2.23
CA SER A 214 -17.68 -10.09 1.51
C SER A 214 -16.87 -8.88 1.09
N PHE A 215 -17.16 -8.39 -0.10
CA PHE A 215 -16.53 -7.20 -0.68
C PHE A 215 -17.56 -6.10 -0.82
N THR A 216 -17.28 -4.94 -0.21
CA THR A 216 -18.13 -3.76 -0.31
C THR A 216 -17.35 -2.63 -0.96
N VAL A 217 -17.84 -2.16 -2.10
CA VAL A 217 -17.33 -0.93 -2.72
C VAL A 217 -17.93 0.25 -1.98
N VAL A 218 -17.10 1.00 -1.26
CA VAL A 218 -17.51 2.30 -0.74
C VAL A 218 -17.37 3.28 -1.89
N LYS A 219 -18.46 3.45 -2.65
CA LYS A 219 -18.55 4.63 -3.51
C LYS A 219 -18.49 5.83 -2.58
N ALA A 220 -17.46 6.66 -2.74
CA ALA A 220 -17.46 7.97 -2.13
C ALA A 220 -18.82 8.60 -2.44
N LEU A 221 -19.61 8.92 -1.41
CA LEU A 221 -20.75 9.80 -1.58
C LEU A 221 -20.18 11.04 -2.27
N ASP A 222 -20.71 11.38 -3.44
CA ASP A 222 -20.37 12.59 -4.16
C ASP A 222 -20.59 13.79 -3.23
N ILE A 223 -19.53 14.21 -2.50
CA ILE A 223 -19.44 15.54 -1.93
C ILE A 223 -19.39 16.57 -3.08
N ASN A 224 -19.17 16.11 -4.32
CA ASN A 224 -19.16 16.89 -5.56
C ASN A 224 -20.48 16.91 -6.35
N SER A 225 -21.65 16.96 -5.70
CA SER A 225 -22.87 17.45 -6.38
C SER A 225 -22.81 18.95 -6.76
N ILE A 226 -21.63 19.59 -6.69
CA ILE A 226 -21.38 20.96 -7.17
C ILE A 226 -20.32 21.05 -8.29
N ALA A 227 -19.55 19.99 -8.64
CA ALA A 227 -18.61 20.13 -9.76
C ALA A 227 -18.21 18.80 -10.43
N GLY A 228 -18.91 18.45 -11.52
CA GLY A 228 -18.41 17.70 -12.67
C GLY A 228 -18.02 16.21 -12.48
N PRO A 229 -18.19 15.36 -13.51
CA PRO A 229 -17.78 13.97 -13.43
C PRO A 229 -16.26 13.86 -13.62
N ASN A 230 -15.61 13.04 -12.80
CA ASN A 230 -14.19 12.65 -12.84
C ASN A 230 -13.19 13.63 -12.24
N ASN A 231 -13.24 13.84 -10.92
CA ASN A 231 -12.03 14.12 -10.14
C ASN A 231 -12.24 13.62 -8.70
N ARG A 232 -11.76 12.40 -8.41
CA ARG A 232 -11.22 12.13 -7.07
C ARG A 232 -9.93 12.95 -7.00
N THR A 233 -9.81 13.82 -6.01
CA THR A 233 -8.68 14.74 -5.94
C THR A 233 -7.40 13.96 -5.63
N VAL A 234 -6.67 13.59 -6.68
CA VAL A 234 -5.22 13.39 -6.59
C VAL A 234 -4.66 14.80 -6.44
N LEU A 235 -4.53 15.25 -5.19
CA LEU A 235 -3.96 16.56 -4.91
C LEU A 235 -2.46 16.49 -5.25
N GLY A 236 -2.09 17.11 -6.38
CA GLY A 236 -0.78 17.75 -6.43
C GLY A 236 -0.79 18.88 -5.40
N PHE A 237 0.30 19.05 -4.67
CA PHE A 237 0.33 19.93 -3.51
C PHE A 237 0.10 21.43 -3.80
N ASP A 238 0.15 21.84 -5.08
CA ASP A 238 -0.23 23.18 -5.54
C ASP A 238 -1.68 23.57 -5.15
N ASP A 239 -2.50 22.60 -4.75
CA ASP A 239 -3.90 22.77 -4.36
C ASP A 239 -4.14 22.91 -2.84
N PHE A 240 -3.10 23.01 -1.99
CA PHE A 240 -3.29 23.30 -0.57
C PHE A 240 -3.39 24.81 -0.27
N PRO A 241 -4.44 25.27 0.45
CA PRO A 241 -4.45 26.63 0.99
C PRO A 241 -3.50 26.68 2.19
N TYR A 242 -2.45 27.49 2.07
CA TYR A 242 -1.52 27.87 3.14
C TYR A 242 -2.21 28.39 4.41
#